data_AF-A0A2V9I8C4-F1
#
_entry.id   AF-A0A2V9I8C4-F1
#
_cell.length_a   1.000
_cell.length_b   1.000
_cell.length_c   1.000
_cell.angle_alpha   90.00
_cell.angle_beta   90.00
_cell.angle_gamma   90.00
#
_symmetry.space_group_name_H-M   'P 1'
#
loop_
_entity.id
_entity.type
_entity.pdbx_description
1 polymer ?
#
loop_
_entity_poly.entity_id
_entity_poly.type
_entity_poly.pdbx_seq_one_letter_code
_entity_poly.pdbx_strand_id
1 'polypeptide(L)' 'MAALDRVETLRRVPFFTVLPLDELRSLAAHCVVRRLRRDEMLFAEGDSCEGLFVVQAGAVKQFKMAETGREQV' A
#
# COMPACT_ATOMS: atom_id res chain seq x y z
N MET A 1 8.61 11.89 -11.18
CA MET A 1 9.45 10.73 -10.79
C MET A 1 8.83 9.49 -11.38
N ALA A 2 9.61 8.66 -12.07
CA ALA A 2 9.13 7.36 -12.53
C ALA A 2 8.82 6.47 -11.31
N ALA A 3 7.79 5.64 -11.40
CA ALA A 3 7.49 4.68 -10.34
C ALA A 3 8.67 3.69 -10.23
N LEU A 4 9.12 3.42 -9.00
CA LEU A 4 10.24 2.49 -8.75
C LEU A 4 9.91 1.08 -9.24
N ASP A 5 10.89 0.20 -9.42
CA ASP A 5 10.57 -1.21 -9.57
C ASP A 5 9.89 -1.78 -8.30
N ARG A 6 9.10 -2.86 -8.43
CA ARG A 6 8.41 -3.49 -7.30
C ARG A 6 9.39 -3.97 -6.24
N VAL A 7 10.52 -4.57 -6.64
CA VAL A 7 11.54 -5.05 -5.70
C VAL A 7 12.15 -3.88 -4.94
N GLU A 8 12.49 -2.80 -5.64
CA GLU A 8 13.05 -1.59 -5.03
C GLU A 8 12.06 -0.91 -4.08
N THR A 9 10.76 -0.99 -4.39
CA THR A 9 9.69 -0.49 -3.52
C THR A 9 9.63 -1.31 -2.23
N LEU A 10 9.55 -2.64 -2.32
CA LEU A 10 9.45 -3.50 -1.15
C LEU A 10 10.70 -3.41 -0.27
N ARG A 11 11.90 -3.26 -0.87
CA ARG A 11 13.17 -3.11 -0.16
C ARG A 11 13.24 -1.87 0.74
N ARG A 12 12.45 -0.84 0.42
CA ARG A 12 12.35 0.41 1.21
C ARG A 12 11.39 0.30 2.38
N VAL A 13 10.58 -0.75 2.46
CA VAL A 13 9.64 -0.96 3.56
C VAL A 13 10.34 -1.77 4.66
N PRO A 14 10.51 -1.21 5.88
CA PRO A 14 11.20 -1.91 6.98
C PRO A 14 10.64 -3.30 7.29
N PHE A 15 9.34 -3.50 7.08
CA PHE A 15 8.67 -4.80 7.28
C PHE A 15 9.29 -5.94 6.44
N PHE A 16 9.84 -5.63 5.25
CA PHE A 16 10.41 -6.65 4.35
C PHE A 16 11.93 -6.76 4.41
N THR A 17 12.62 -5.97 5.25
CA THR A 17 14.10 -6.00 5.29
C THR A 17 14.66 -7.32 5.83
N VAL A 18 13.83 -8.12 6.47
CA VAL A 18 14.18 -9.47 6.97
C VAL A 18 14.26 -10.51 5.85
N LEU A 19 13.70 -10.22 4.67
CA LEU A 19 13.64 -11.16 3.56
C LEU A 19 14.93 -11.11 2.73
N PRO A 20 15.56 -12.26 2.42
CA PRO A 20 16.60 -12.36 1.41
C PRO A 20 16.13 -11.83 0.05
N LEU A 21 17.07 -11.41 -0.80
CA LEU A 21 16.75 -10.80 -2.09
C LEU A 21 15.90 -11.71 -2.99
N ASP A 22 16.16 -13.01 -3.00
CA ASP A 22 15.42 -13.96 -3.85
C ASP A 22 13.97 -14.14 -3.38
N GLU A 23 13.74 -14.18 -2.06
CA GLU A 23 12.39 -14.20 -1.48
C GLU A 23 11.65 -12.88 -1.75
N LEU A 24 12.35 -11.75 -1.64
CA LEU A 24 11.80 -10.43 -1.96
C LEU A 24 11.40 -10.33 -3.44
N ARG A 25 12.20 -10.90 -4.36
CA ARG A 25 11.88 -11.00 -5.79
C ARG A 25 10.67 -11.88 -6.04
N SER A 26 10.58 -13.03 -5.36
CA SER A 26 9.42 -13.92 -5.44
C SER A 26 8.15 -13.21 -4.96
N LEU A 27 8.22 -12.50 -3.84
CA LEU A 27 7.10 -11.70 -3.34
C LEU A 27 6.70 -10.60 -4.34
N ALA A 28 7.68 -9.85 -4.87
CA ALA A 28 7.43 -8.78 -5.84
C ALA A 28 6.76 -9.28 -7.14
N ALA A 29 7.02 -10.52 -7.54
CA ALA A 29 6.39 -11.14 -8.71
C ALA A 29 4.88 -11.37 -8.50
N HIS A 30 4.44 -11.59 -7.25
CA HIS A 30 3.03 -11.74 -6.90
C HIS A 30 2.32 -10.41 -6.60
N CYS A 31 3.06 -9.30 -6.49
CA CYS A 31 2.48 -7.97 -6.28
C CYS A 31 1.83 -7.42 -7.55
N VAL A 32 0.64 -6.83 -7.40
CA VAL A 32 -0.08 -6.13 -8.46
C VAL A 32 0.04 -4.63 -8.27
N VAL A 33 0.48 -3.91 -9.32
CA VAL A 33 0.55 -2.44 -9.30
C VAL A 33 -0.84 -1.88 -9.54
N ARG A 34 -1.36 -1.13 -8.57
CA ARG A 34 -2.58 -0.33 -8.71
C ARG A 34 -2.20 1.15 -8.84
N ARG A 35 -2.87 1.86 -9.74
CA ARG A 35 -2.73 3.31 -9.90
C ARG A 35 -4.02 3.97 -9.45
N LEU A 36 -3.91 4.91 -8.52
CA LEU A 36 -5.02 5.71 -8.03
C LEU A 36 -4.84 7.14 -8.50
N ARG A 37 -5.96 7.78 -8.85
CA ARG A 37 -6.04 9.22 -9.04
C ARG A 37 -6.17 9.91 -7.69
N ARG A 38 -5.92 11.22 -7.68
CA ARG A 38 -6.24 12.06 -6.52
C ARG A 38 -7.73 11.90 -6.18
N ASP A 39 -8.02 11.76 -4.90
CA ASP A 39 -9.36 11.59 -4.32
C ASP A 39 -10.07 10.27 -4.73
N GLU A 40 -9.35 9.32 -5.34
CA GLU A 40 -9.85 7.97 -5.59
C GLU A 40 -9.75 7.09 -4.33
N MET A 41 -10.85 6.41 -3.98
CA MET A 41 -10.91 5.52 -2.82
C MET A 41 -10.18 4.20 -3.12
N LEU A 42 -9.29 3.78 -2.22
CA LEU A 42 -8.60 2.48 -2.35
C LEU A 42 -9.47 1.31 -1.84
N PHE A 43 -10.02 1.44 -0.64
CA PHE A 43 -11.00 0.53 -0.03
C PHE A 43 -11.82 1.28 1.03
N ALA A 44 -13.00 0.79 1.35
CA ALA A 44 -13.87 1.31 2.40
C ALA A 44 -13.94 0.36 3.61
N GLU A 45 -14.43 0.88 4.73
CA GLU A 45 -14.74 0.05 5.89
C GLU A 45 -15.85 -0.95 5.57
N GLY A 46 -15.63 -2.22 5.95
CA GLY A 46 -16.56 -3.32 5.65
C GLY A 46 -16.23 -4.07 4.35
N ASP A 47 -15.33 -3.55 3.51
CA ASP A 47 -14.83 -4.29 2.35
C ASP A 47 -14.06 -5.53 2.80
N SER A 48 -14.05 -6.56 1.95
CA SER A 48 -13.24 -7.75 2.20
C SER A 48 -11.76 -7.37 2.28
N CYS A 49 -11.03 -7.99 3.22
CA CYS A 49 -9.59 -7.78 3.33
C CYS A 49 -8.88 -8.32 2.08
N GLU A 50 -8.58 -7.45 1.12
CA GLU A 50 -7.89 -7.81 -0.13
C GLU A 50 -6.39 -8.10 0.06
N GLY A 51 -5.84 -7.76 1.22
CA GLY A 51 -4.45 -8.04 1.59
C GLY A 51 -3.66 -6.79 2.01
N LEU A 52 -2.35 -6.83 1.78
CA LEU A 52 -1.42 -5.79 2.18
C LEU A 52 -1.14 -4.81 1.03
N PHE A 53 -1.29 -3.51 1.30
CA PHE A 53 -0.97 -2.45 0.35
C PHE A 53 0.34 -1.75 0.73
N VAL A 54 1.15 -1.44 -0.28
CA VAL A 54 2.42 -0.71 -0.13
C VAL A 54 2.39 0.51 -1.04
N VAL A 55 2.63 1.69 -0.48
CA VAL A 55 2.67 2.95 -1.24
C VAL A 55 4.01 3.05 -1.97
N GLN A 56 3.97 2.84 -3.28
CA GLN A 56 5.14 2.95 -4.16
C GLN A 56 5.53 4.40 -4.47
N ALA A 57 4.53 5.27 -4.62
CA ALA A 57 4.71 6.70 -4.86
C ALA A 57 3.44 7.47 -4.46
N GLY A 58 3.61 8.72 -4.03
CA GLY A 58 2.51 9.55 -3.54
C GLY A 58 2.21 9.32 -2.06
N ALA A 59 0.97 9.60 -1.66
CA ALA A 59 0.49 9.43 -0.30
C ALA A 59 -0.95 8.93 -0.32
N VAL A 60 -1.30 8.10 0.67
CA VAL A 60 -2.66 7.62 0.92
C VAL A 60 -3.04 8.05 2.33
N LYS A 61 -4.21 8.67 2.48
CA LYS A 61 -4.78 9.01 3.79
C LYS A 61 -5.77 7.93 4.18
N GLN A 62 -5.56 7.29 5.33
CA GLN A 62 -6.59 6.49 5.97
C GLN A 62 -7.41 7.40 6.89
N PHE A 63 -8.73 7.23 6.89
CA PHE A 63 -9.64 7.92 7.79
C PHE A 63 -10.79 6.99 8.15
N LYS A 64 -11.38 7.17 9.34
CA LYS A 64 -12.65 6.54 9.72
C LYS A 64 -13.70 7.62 9.87
N MET A 65 -14.91 7.34 9.38
CA MET A 65 -16.05 8.21 9.64
C MET A 65 -16.53 7.92 11.06
N ALA A 66 -16.46 8.90 11.95
CA ALA A 66 -17.07 8.78 13.27
C ALA A 66 -18.60 8.95 13.14
N GLU A 67 -19.37 8.09 13.82
CA GLU A 67 -20.85 8.19 13.91
C GLU A 67 -21.36 9.53 14.45
N THR A 68 -20.47 10.37 15.01
CA THR A 68 -20.82 11.64 15.67
C THR A 68 -20.28 12.90 14.97
N GLY A 69 -19.72 12.78 13.76
CA GLY A 69 -19.24 13.94 13.00
C GLY A 69 -17.95 14.58 13.53
N ARG A 70 -17.14 13.88 14.33
CA ARG A 70 -15.78 14.32 14.70
C ARG A 70 -14.74 13.28 14.28
N GLU A 71 -13.86 13.68 13.35
CA GLU A 71 -12.76 12.90 12.81
C GLU A 71 -11.77 12.47 13.91
N GLN A 72 -11.27 11.22 13.86
CA GLN A 72 -10.19 10.74 14.73
C GLN A 72 -8.98 10.42 13.84
N VAL A 73 -7.82 11.02 14.18
CA VAL A 73 -6.53 10.93 13.46
C VAL A 73 -5.68 9.80 14.01
#